data_AF-A0A3D2P7V7-F1
#
_entry.id   AF-A0A3D2P7V7-F1
#
_cell.length_a   1.000
_cell.length_b   1.000
_cell.length_c   1.000
_cell.angle_alpha   90.00
_cell.angle_beta   90.00
_cell.angle_gamma   90.00
#
_symmetry.space_group_name_H-M   'P 1'
#
loop_
_entity.id
_entity.type
_entity.pdbx_description
1 polymer ?
#
loop_
_entity_poly.entity_id
_entity_poly.type
_entity_poly.pdbx_seq_one_letter_code
_entity_poly.pdbx_strand_id
1 'polypeptide(L)'
;EEGGSLTIIATALVETGSRMDEVIFEEFKGTGNMELVLDRNLSNKRIFPAIDINRSGTRKEELLLSGDELNKVWILRKVLSTLNPVETMELLLEKLQATKSNKDFLRSMEISSMEKVNSYV
;
A
#
# COMPACT_ATOMS: atom_id res chain seq x y z
N GLU A 1 -28.82 -5.91 -18.87
CA GLU A 1 -29.51 -4.71 -18.39
C GLU A 1 -28.83 -3.97 -17.23
N GLU A 2 -27.77 -4.46 -16.57
CA GLU A 2 -27.26 -3.75 -15.37
C GLU A 2 -25.79 -3.32 -15.46
N GLY A 3 -25.40 -2.75 -16.60
CA GLY A 3 -24.06 -2.23 -16.81
C GLY A 3 -23.86 -0.90 -16.07
N GLY A 4 -22.94 -0.89 -15.10
CA GLY A 4 -22.53 0.29 -14.34
C GLY A 4 -21.78 -0.12 -13.08
N SER A 5 -21.02 0.80 -12.51
CA SER A 5 -20.43 0.61 -11.18
C SER A 5 -20.55 1.89 -10.38
N LEU A 6 -20.76 1.76 -9.07
CA LEU A 6 -20.67 2.86 -8.11
C LEU A 6 -19.46 2.60 -7.23
N THR A 7 -18.48 3.49 -7.33
CA THR A 7 -17.29 3.46 -6.46
C THR A 7 -17.42 4.57 -5.43
N ILE A 8 -17.34 4.23 -4.15
CA ILE A 8 -17.34 5.18 -3.04
C ILE A 8 -15.98 5.11 -2.37
N ILE A 9 -15.30 6.25 -2.29
CA ILE A 9 -14.07 6.42 -1.51
C ILE A 9 -14.38 7.48 -0.45
N ALA A 10 -14.22 7.11 0.81
CA ALA A 10 -14.49 7.98 1.95
C ALA A 10 -13.27 8.00 2.87
N THR A 11 -13.10 9.10 3.59
CA THR A 11 -12.09 9.22 4.65
C THR A 11 -12.73 8.86 5.98
N ALA A 12 -12.05 8.02 6.77
CA ALA A 12 -12.40 7.77 8.16
C ALA A 12 -11.35 8.39 9.08
N LEU A 13 -11.78 9.05 10.15
CA LEU A 13 -10.88 9.52 11.19
C LEU A 13 -10.59 8.37 12.16
N VAL A 14 -9.33 8.21 12.53
CA VAL A 14 -8.85 7.23 13.50
C VAL A 14 -7.98 7.94 14.53
N GLU A 15 -7.79 7.32 15.70
CA GLU A 15 -6.96 7.88 16.78
C GLU A 15 -7.40 9.29 17.23
N THR A 16 -8.71 9.53 17.24
CA THR A 16 -9.31 10.79 17.71
C THR A 16 -9.48 10.81 19.24
N GLY A 17 -9.35 9.65 19.89
CA GLY A 17 -9.66 9.47 21.32
C GLY A 17 -11.16 9.29 21.60
N SER A 18 -12.00 9.30 20.56
CA SER A 18 -13.44 9.03 20.66
C SER A 18 -13.71 7.54 20.49
N ARG A 19 -14.24 6.91 21.54
CA ARG A 19 -14.71 5.52 21.47
C ARG A 19 -15.80 5.33 20.41
N MET A 20 -16.60 6.37 20.13
CA MET A 20 -17.62 6.33 19.08
C MET A 20 -16.97 6.20 17.70
N ASP A 21 -15.89 6.95 17.45
CA ASP A 21 -15.18 6.92 16.16
C ASP A 21 -14.48 5.57 15.96
N GLU A 22 -13.93 4.99 17.02
CA GLU A 22 -13.33 3.64 17.00
C GLU A 22 -14.36 2.56 16.62
N VAL A 23 -15.55 2.59 17.24
CA VAL A 23 -16.63 1.64 16.92
C VAL A 23 -17.09 1.82 15.47
N ILE A 24 -17.29 3.06 15.04
CA ILE A 24 -17.69 3.36 13.66
C ILE A 24 -16.64 2.84 12.65
N PHE A 25 -15.36 3.06 12.94
CA PHE A 25 -14.27 2.59 12.08
C PHE A 25 -14.26 1.07 11.93
N GLU A 26 -14.41 0.32 13.02
CA GLU A 26 -14.41 -1.15 12.97
C GLU A 26 -15.61 -1.71 12.18
N GLU A 27 -16.80 -1.11 12.31
CA GLU A 27 -17.97 -1.48 11.50
C GLU A 27 -17.74 -1.24 10.00
N PHE A 28 -17.12 -0.11 9.64
CA PHE A 28 -16.79 0.18 8.25
C PHE A 28 -15.70 -0.73 7.68
N LYS A 29 -14.73 -1.13 8.50
CA LYS A 29 -13.66 -2.06 8.10
C LYS A 29 -14.19 -3.43 7.70
N GLY A 30 -15.25 -3.89 8.37
CA GLY A 30 -15.95 -5.12 7.98
C GLY A 30 -16.64 -5.01 6.62
N THR A 31 -17.11 -3.82 6.27
CA THR A 31 -17.97 -3.55 5.11
C THR A 31 -17.18 -3.22 3.84
N GLY A 32 -16.08 -2.47 3.96
CA GLY A 32 -15.22 -2.08 2.85
C GLY A 32 -14.39 -3.23 2.27
N ASN A 33 -13.95 -3.07 1.02
CA ASN A 33 -13.02 -4.00 0.36
C ASN A 33 -11.64 -3.39 0.07
N MET A 34 -11.46 -2.08 0.27
CA MET A 34 -10.20 -1.35 0.10
C MET A 34 -9.95 -0.46 1.32
N GLU A 35 -8.73 -0.52 1.85
CA GLU A 35 -8.25 0.33 2.93
C GLU A 35 -6.94 1.00 2.52
N LEU A 36 -6.89 2.32 2.59
CA LEU A 36 -5.68 3.12 2.43
C LEU A 36 -5.37 3.81 3.75
N VAL A 37 -4.38 3.29 4.47
CA VAL A 37 -4.02 3.73 5.80
C VAL A 37 -2.97 4.84 5.70
N LEU A 38 -3.21 5.96 6.39
CA LEU A 38 -2.25 7.05 6.51
C LEU A 38 -1.59 7.02 7.89
N ASP A 39 -0.26 7.16 7.91
CA ASP A 39 0.54 7.11 9.15
C ASP A 39 0.93 8.51 9.62
N ARG A 40 0.65 8.78 10.91
CA ARG A 40 0.92 10.08 11.54
C ARG A 40 2.43 10.36 11.68
N ASN A 41 3.25 9.34 11.90
CA ASN A 41 4.70 9.50 12.06
C ASN A 41 5.35 9.91 10.74
N LEU A 42 4.92 9.34 9.61
CA LEU A 42 5.34 9.78 8.27
C LEU A 42 5.01 11.26 8.03
N SER A 43 3.77 11.65 8.32
CA SER A 43 3.31 13.04 8.17
C SER A 43 4.11 14.01 9.06
N ASN A 44 4.36 13.65 10.34
CA ASN A 44 5.16 14.44 11.26
C ASN A 44 6.61 14.64 10.77
N LYS A 45 7.17 13.64 10.07
CA LYS A 45 8.48 13.72 9.42
C LYS A 45 8.46 14.40 8.05
N ARG A 46 7.30 14.89 7.59
CA ARG A 46 7.09 15.53 6.28
C ARG A 46 7.37 14.60 5.08
N ILE A 47 7.18 13.30 5.26
CA ILE A 47 7.28 12.32 4.18
C ILE A 47 5.89 12.17 3.55
N PHE A 48 5.78 12.49 2.26
CA PHE A 48 4.52 12.44 1.52
C PHE A 48 4.65 11.65 0.22
N PRO A 49 3.63 10.83 -0.14
CA PRO A 49 2.39 10.61 0.59
C PRO A 49 2.61 9.76 1.86
N ALA A 50 1.93 10.10 2.97
CA ALA A 50 2.13 9.48 4.28
C ALA A 50 1.38 8.13 4.41
N ILE A 51 1.57 7.22 3.45
CA ILE A 51 0.82 5.96 3.36
C ILE A 51 1.57 4.85 4.10
N ASP A 52 0.86 4.10 4.92
CA ASP A 52 1.36 2.82 5.45
C ASP A 52 1.09 1.71 4.44
N ILE A 53 2.13 1.31 3.70
CA ILE A 53 2.04 0.29 2.65
C ILE A 53 1.66 -1.08 3.21
N ASN A 54 2.14 -1.42 4.41
CA ASN A 54 1.94 -2.74 5.01
C ASN A 54 0.51 -2.90 5.54
N ARG A 55 -0.09 -1.83 6.08
CA ARG A 55 -1.48 -1.83 6.56
C ARG A 55 -2.51 -1.56 5.47
N SER A 56 -2.12 -0.96 4.35
CA SER A 56 -3.01 -0.69 3.22
C SER A 56 -3.18 -1.91 2.33
N GLY A 57 -4.37 -2.10 1.73
CA GLY A 57 -4.62 -3.23 0.84
C GLY A 57 -6.02 -3.23 0.23
N THR A 58 -6.24 -4.10 -0.75
CA THR A 58 -7.54 -4.33 -1.38
C THR A 58 -7.84 -5.82 -1.40
N ARG A 59 -9.03 -6.22 -0.96
CA ARG A 59 -9.50 -7.60 -1.04
C ARG A 59 -9.75 -7.97 -2.51
N LYS A 60 -9.33 -9.17 -2.90
CA LYS A 60 -9.45 -9.69 -4.27
C LYS A 60 -8.74 -8.83 -5.33
N GLU A 61 -7.55 -8.32 -5.01
CA GLU A 61 -6.75 -7.51 -5.95
C GLU A 61 -6.32 -8.28 -7.21
N GLU A 62 -6.35 -9.62 -7.19
CA GLU A 62 -6.13 -10.47 -8.37
C GLU A 62 -7.17 -10.28 -9.48
N LEU A 63 -8.33 -9.68 -9.18
CA LEU A 63 -9.33 -9.33 -10.19
C LEU A 63 -9.04 -7.97 -10.85
N LEU A 64 -8.14 -7.17 -10.26
CA LEU A 64 -7.83 -5.80 -10.68
C LEU A 64 -6.47 -5.70 -11.37
N LEU A 65 -5.53 -6.57 -11.00
CA LEU A 65 -4.16 -6.57 -11.52
C LEU A 65 -3.94 -7.74 -12.49
N SER A 66 -3.07 -7.55 -13.47
CA SER A 66 -2.61 -8.68 -14.28
C SER A 66 -1.73 -9.63 -13.44
N GLY A 67 -1.62 -10.90 -13.85
CA GLY A 67 -0.83 -11.88 -13.09
C GLY A 67 0.65 -11.51 -12.92
N ASP A 68 1.26 -10.83 -13.91
CA ASP A 68 2.64 -10.32 -13.81
C ASP A 68 2.75 -9.17 -12.81
N GLU A 69 1.82 -8.21 -12.85
CA GLU A 69 1.79 -7.09 -11.91
C GLU A 69 1.55 -7.57 -10.48
N LEU A 70 0.60 -8.49 -10.29
CA LEU A 70 0.29 -9.06 -8.98
C LEU A 70 1.52 -9.72 -8.35
N ASN A 71 2.24 -10.54 -9.12
CA ASN A 71 3.46 -11.20 -8.63
C ASN A 71 4.54 -10.18 -8.24
N LYS A 72 4.74 -9.13 -9.04
CA LYS A 72 5.73 -8.08 -8.75
C LYS A 72 5.35 -7.25 -7.55
N VAL A 73 4.08 -6.87 -7.41
CA VAL A 73 3.55 -6.16 -6.24
C VAL A 73 3.69 -7.02 -4.99
N TRP A 74 3.46 -8.32 -5.08
CA TRP A 74 3.64 -9.24 -3.95
C TRP A 74 5.11 -9.33 -3.50
N ILE A 75 6.05 -9.45 -4.45
CA ILE A 75 7.49 -9.42 -4.16
C ILE A 75 7.90 -8.08 -3.54
N LEU A 76 7.40 -6.97 -4.09
CA LEU A 76 7.62 -5.63 -3.54
C LEU A 76 7.16 -5.57 -2.08
N ARG A 77 5.92 -5.97 -1.79
CA ARG A 77 5.35 -6.00 -0.44
C ARG A 77 6.18 -6.84 0.52
N LYS A 78 6.67 -8.01 0.07
CA LYS A 78 7.53 -8.87 0.89
C LYS A 78 8.83 -8.17 1.29
N VAL A 79 9.49 -7.48 0.36
CA VAL A 79 10.71 -6.73 0.66
C VAL A 79 10.44 -5.52 1.55
N LEU A 80 9.33 -4.80 1.33
CA LEU A 80 8.97 -3.66 2.17
C LEU A 80 8.53 -4.06 3.58
N SER A 81 7.97 -5.26 3.77
CA SER A 81 7.49 -5.72 5.08
C SER A 81 8.59 -5.92 6.13
N THR A 82 9.86 -6.01 5.73
CA THR A 82 11.00 -6.11 6.66
C THR A 82 11.47 -4.76 7.17
N LEU A 83 10.98 -3.66 6.59
CA LEU A 83 11.37 -2.29 6.90
C LEU A 83 10.31 -1.62 7.80
N ASN A 84 10.72 -0.62 8.56
CA ASN A 84 9.75 0.23 9.24
C ASN A 84 9.03 1.17 8.25
N PRO A 85 7.89 1.80 8.61
CA PRO A 85 7.11 2.61 7.68
C PRO A 85 7.89 3.77 7.03
N VAL A 86 8.83 4.39 7.78
CA VAL A 86 9.65 5.50 7.29
C VAL A 86 10.62 5.01 6.21
N GLU A 87 11.39 3.97 6.52
CA GLU A 87 12.33 3.34 5.58
C GLU A 87 11.61 2.80 4.34
N THR A 88 10.43 2.19 4.54
CA THR A 88 9.56 1.71 3.47
C THR A 88 9.23 2.81 2.48
N MET A 89 8.76 3.95 2.98
CA MET A 89 8.35 5.07 2.14
C MET A 89 9.53 5.78 1.48
N GLU A 90 10.65 5.95 2.19
CA GLU A 90 11.87 6.55 1.62
C GLU A 90 12.41 5.70 0.47
N LEU A 91 12.54 4.38 0.68
CA LEU A 91 12.99 3.45 -0.35
C LEU A 91 12.03 3.44 -1.54
N LEU A 92 10.71 3.36 -1.28
CA LEU A 92 9.72 3.34 -2.35
C LEU A 92 9.75 4.64 -3.18
N LEU A 93 9.84 5.81 -2.53
CA LEU A 93 9.93 7.09 -3.20
C LEU A 93 11.20 7.22 -4.03
N GLU A 94 12.35 6.78 -3.50
CA GLU A 94 13.62 6.76 -4.23
C GLU A 94 13.49 5.96 -5.54
N LYS A 95 12.92 4.75 -5.47
CA LYS A 95 12.77 3.89 -6.65
C LYS A 95 11.73 4.41 -7.64
N LEU A 96 10.61 4.95 -7.15
CA LEU A 96 9.59 5.53 -8.01
C LEU A 96 10.13 6.76 -8.76
N GLN A 97 10.85 7.66 -8.07
CA GLN A 97 11.44 8.87 -8.66
C GLN A 97 12.50 8.56 -9.72
N ALA A 98 13.17 7.41 -9.63
CA ALA A 98 14.12 6.95 -10.64
C ALA A 98 13.45 6.50 -11.96
N THR A 99 12.11 6.41 -12.00
CA THR A 99 11.36 5.91 -13.15
C THR A 99 10.29 6.89 -13.61
N LYS A 100 9.92 6.80 -14.89
CA LYS A 100 8.91 7.70 -15.48
C LYS A 100 7.47 7.20 -15.30
N SER A 101 7.28 5.92 -15.02
CA SER A 101 5.97 5.30 -14.89
C SER A 101 6.03 4.08 -13.97
N ASN A 102 4.88 3.74 -13.35
CA ASN A 102 4.75 2.51 -12.55
C ASN A 102 5.07 1.26 -13.37
N LYS A 103 4.79 1.28 -14.69
CA LYS A 103 5.11 0.17 -15.58
C LYS A 103 6.62 -0.02 -15.71
N ASP A 104 7.37 1.07 -15.82
CA ASP A 104 8.83 1.02 -15.91
C ASP A 104 9.45 0.64 -14.56
N PHE A 105 8.89 1.11 -13.45
CA PHE A 105 9.24 0.67 -12.11
C PHE A 105 9.04 -0.84 -11.91
N LEU A 106 7.84 -1.35 -12.19
CA LEU A 106 7.57 -2.79 -12.06
C LEU A 106 8.40 -3.64 -13.04
N ARG A 107 8.84 -3.08 -14.18
CA ARG A 107 9.77 -3.76 -15.10
C ARG A 107 11.21 -3.76 -14.59
N SER A 108 11.67 -2.67 -13.96
CA SER A 108 13.03 -2.59 -13.42
C SER A 108 13.24 -3.48 -12.20
N MET A 109 12.14 -3.93 -11.57
CA MET A 109 12.13 -5.01 -10.59
C MET A 109 12.33 -6.37 -11.27
N GLU A 110 13.55 -6.63 -11.76
CA GLU A 110 13.94 -7.99 -12.14
C GLU A 110 14.15 -8.84 -10.88
N ILE A 111 13.48 -10.00 -10.84
CA ILE A 111 13.43 -10.95 -9.71
C ILE A 111 14.84 -11.32 -9.20
N SER A 112 15.85 -11.32 -10.08
CA SER A 112 17.25 -11.65 -9.76
C SER A 112 17.96 -10.64 -8.83
N SER A 113 17.48 -9.39 -8.77
CA SER A 113 18.12 -8.32 -8.00
C SER A 113 17.67 -8.29 -6.54
N MET A 114 16.52 -8.91 -6.23
CA MET A 114 15.90 -8.88 -4.90
C MET A 114 16.08 -10.21 -4.14
N GLU A 115 16.42 -11.31 -4.83
CA GLU A 115 16.87 -12.56 -4.18
C GLU A 115 18.15 -12.37 -3.37
N LYS A 116 19.04 -11.44 -3.78
CA LYS A 116 20.24 -11.09 -3.00
C LYS A 116 19.92 -10.49 -1.64
N VAL A 117 18.75 -9.90 -1.42
CA VAL A 117 18.36 -9.37 -0.10
C VAL A 117 18.04 -10.51 0.87
N ASN A 118 17.47 -11.62 0.39
CA ASN A 118 17.23 -12.82 1.20
C ASN A 118 18.50 -13.63 1.51
N SER A 119 19.65 -13.37 0.86
CA SER A 119 20.91 -14.05 1.20
C SER A 119 21.70 -13.38 2.33
N TYR A 120 21.23 -12.24 2.84
CA TYR A 120 21.84 -11.51 3.96
C TYR A 120 20.99 -11.57 5.24
N VAL A 121 19.93 -12.39 5.27
CA VAL A 121 19.11 -12.67 6.46
C VAL A 121 19.16 -14.16 6.77
#